data_AF-A0A3N4J241-F1
#
_entry.id   AF-A0A3N4J241-F1
#
_cell.length_a   1.000
_cell.length_b   1.000
_cell.length_c   1.000
_cell.angle_alpha   90.00
_cell.angle_beta   90.00
_cell.angle_gamma   90.00
#
_symmetry.space_group_name_H-M   'P 1'
#
loop_
_entity.id
_entity.type
_entity.pdbx_description
1 polymer ?
#
loop_
_entity_poly.entity_id
_entity_poly.type
_entity_poly.pdbx_seq_one_letter_code
_entity_poly.pdbx_strand_id
1 'polypeptide(L)'
;MLATQHLVHGLPTSHSLATIATELTTFNSGLALTQQPRWLTSDESHTSKSPSSIVITITRPKAPLFVGKRLSAFSTTFRTEHRLWFNAFTQCSNCHHFGHNSNKCVSPSSSRWCTLPHSTGDHSCPTSTCRLRGRPCSHFTPSCVNCDGPHESH
;
A
#
# COMPACT_ATOMS: atom_id res chain seq x y z
N MET A 1 8.95 -19.23 -13.89
CA MET A 1 7.89 -19.57 -12.92
C MET A 1 7.21 -18.28 -12.48
N LEU A 2 5.87 -18.22 -12.44
CA LEU A 2 5.17 -17.05 -11.92
C LEU A 2 5.20 -17.06 -10.39
N ALA A 3 5.62 -15.94 -9.78
CA ALA A 3 5.71 -15.78 -8.34
C ALA A 3 5.08 -14.45 -7.91
N THR A 4 4.66 -14.36 -6.65
CA THR A 4 4.02 -13.15 -6.11
C THR A 4 4.62 -12.77 -4.78
N GLN A 5 4.80 -11.46 -4.58
CA GLN A 5 5.43 -10.92 -3.39
C GLN A 5 4.42 -10.63 -2.29
N HIS A 6 4.79 -10.99 -1.07
CA HIS A 6 4.02 -10.77 0.14
C HIS A 6 4.88 -10.07 1.18
N LEU A 7 4.22 -9.32 2.06
CA LEU A 7 4.83 -8.72 3.25
C LEU A 7 4.49 -9.60 4.45
N VAL A 8 5.48 -9.89 5.29
CA VAL A 8 5.28 -10.52 6.59
C VAL A 8 5.72 -9.52 7.65
N HIS A 9 4.78 -9.16 8.53
CA HIS A 9 4.98 -8.11 9.53
C HIS A 9 5.25 -8.70 10.91
N GLY A 10 5.99 -7.96 11.73
CA GLY A 10 6.15 -8.29 13.14
C GLY A 10 7.36 -9.18 13.44
N LEU A 11 8.25 -9.39 12.48
CA LEU A 11 9.35 -10.34 12.62
C LEU A 11 10.48 -9.80 13.50
N PRO A 12 11.08 -10.67 14.33
CA PRO A 12 12.24 -10.32 15.13
C PRO A 12 13.47 -10.08 14.25
N THR A 13 14.13 -8.95 14.44
CA THR A 13 15.36 -8.57 13.73
C THR A 13 16.62 -9.25 14.29
N SER A 14 16.51 -9.91 15.45
CA SER A 14 17.59 -10.71 16.07
C SER A 14 17.91 -12.01 15.31
N HIS A 15 17.03 -12.46 14.43
CA HIS A 15 17.24 -13.66 13.62
C HIS A 15 17.65 -13.31 12.20
N SER A 16 18.55 -14.13 11.64
CA SER A 16 18.95 -13.98 10.24
C SER A 16 17.77 -14.23 9.29
N LEU A 17 17.79 -13.62 8.11
CA LEU A 17 16.78 -13.87 7.06
C LEU A 17 16.73 -15.35 6.64
N ALA A 18 17.86 -16.08 6.74
CA ALA A 18 17.92 -17.51 6.48
C ALA A 18 17.17 -18.31 7.57
N THR A 19 17.38 -17.98 8.84
CA THR A 19 16.65 -18.59 9.96
C THR A 19 15.14 -18.33 9.84
N ILE A 20 14.76 -17.09 9.54
CA ILE A 20 13.36 -16.72 9.33
C ILE A 20 12.77 -17.49 8.14
N ALA A 21 13.51 -17.62 7.03
CA ALA A 21 13.06 -18.37 5.87
C ALA A 21 12.79 -19.85 6.22
N THR A 22 13.71 -20.48 6.95
CA THR A 22 13.59 -21.88 7.40
C THR A 22 12.38 -22.09 8.31
N GLU A 23 12.18 -21.21 9.29
CA GLU A 23 11.01 -21.27 10.18
C GLU A 23 9.70 -21.17 9.39
N LEU A 24 9.60 -20.18 8.48
CA LEU A 24 8.41 -19.98 7.68
C LEU A 24 8.13 -21.18 6.77
N THR A 25 9.12 -21.75 6.08
CA THR A 25 8.89 -22.90 5.19
C THR A 25 8.63 -24.20 5.95
N THR A 26 9.18 -24.36 7.17
CA THR A 26 8.98 -25.54 8.00
C THR A 26 7.58 -25.60 8.60
N PHE A 27 7.10 -24.49 9.16
CA PHE A 27 5.85 -24.46 9.93
C PHE A 27 4.60 -24.04 9.15
N ASN A 28 4.74 -23.72 7.85
CA ASN A 28 3.60 -23.37 7.00
C ASN A 28 3.50 -24.33 5.82
N SER A 29 2.68 -25.36 5.99
CA SER A 29 2.55 -26.44 5.01
C SER A 29 2.26 -25.91 3.60
N GLY A 30 3.13 -26.27 2.66
CA GLY A 30 3.01 -25.88 1.26
C GLY A 30 3.53 -24.47 0.93
N LEU A 31 4.07 -23.72 1.91
CA LEU A 31 4.78 -22.49 1.63
C LEU A 31 6.14 -22.82 0.97
N ALA A 32 6.33 -22.36 -0.25
CA ALA A 32 7.59 -22.46 -0.98
C ALA A 32 8.03 -21.06 -1.40
N LEU A 33 9.23 -20.68 -0.99
CA LEU A 33 9.84 -19.41 -1.35
C LEU A 33 10.67 -19.58 -2.63
N THR A 34 10.52 -18.68 -3.60
CA THR A 34 11.31 -18.69 -4.84
C THR A 34 12.62 -17.92 -4.72
N GLN A 35 12.74 -17.08 -3.70
CA GLN A 35 13.86 -16.18 -3.47
C GLN A 35 14.10 -16.08 -1.96
N GLN A 36 15.33 -15.73 -1.58
CA GLN A 36 15.63 -15.40 -0.19
C GLN A 36 14.79 -14.19 0.24
N PRO A 37 14.20 -14.20 1.44
CA PRO A 37 13.54 -13.02 1.97
C PRO A 37 14.50 -11.84 2.07
N ARG A 38 13.95 -10.63 2.06
CA ARG A 38 14.69 -9.40 2.33
C ARG A 38 13.91 -8.49 3.25
N TRP A 39 14.59 -7.66 4.03
CA TRP A 39 13.92 -6.61 4.79
C TRP A 39 13.26 -5.58 3.87
N LEU A 40 12.11 -5.06 4.30
CA LEU A 40 11.41 -4.00 3.58
C LEU A 40 12.13 -2.65 3.72
N THR A 41 12.67 -2.36 4.90
CA THR A 41 13.43 -1.14 5.22
C THR A 41 14.94 -1.41 5.22
N SER A 42 15.76 -0.35 5.17
CA SER A 42 17.22 -0.45 5.11
C SER A 42 17.83 -0.92 6.43
N ASP A 43 19.04 -1.48 6.39
CA ASP A 43 19.76 -2.05 7.55
C ASP A 43 19.90 -1.05 8.72
N GLU A 44 20.11 0.24 8.41
CA GLU A 44 20.24 1.30 9.41
C GLU A 44 18.98 1.48 10.26
N SER A 45 17.80 1.17 9.70
CA SER A 45 16.51 1.29 10.40
C SER A 45 16.25 0.18 11.43
N HIS A 46 16.94 -0.96 11.34
CA HIS A 46 16.65 -2.15 12.16
C HIS A 46 17.53 -2.29 13.41
N THR A 47 18.64 -1.57 13.49
CA THR A 47 19.67 -1.74 14.55
C THR A 47 19.17 -1.43 15.96
N SER A 48 18.02 -0.77 16.11
CA SER A 48 17.47 -0.38 17.42
C SER A 48 16.01 -0.76 17.66
N LYS A 49 15.31 -1.37 16.69
CA LYS A 49 13.86 -1.61 16.79
C LYS A 49 13.46 -2.99 16.25
N SER A 50 12.92 -3.80 17.15
CA SER A 50 12.05 -4.95 16.86
C SER A 50 10.62 -4.53 17.20
N PRO A 51 9.60 -4.86 16.37
CA PRO A 51 9.62 -5.76 15.23
C PRO A 51 9.72 -5.07 13.85
N SER A 52 10.10 -5.84 12.81
CA SER A 52 10.23 -5.35 11.42
C SER A 52 9.43 -6.19 10.41
N SER A 53 9.48 -5.81 9.13
CA SER A 53 8.76 -6.46 8.04
C SER A 53 9.70 -6.95 6.94
N ILE A 54 9.47 -8.18 6.45
CA ILE A 54 10.19 -8.74 5.29
C ILE A 54 9.29 -8.82 4.06
N VAL A 55 9.92 -8.83 2.89
CA VAL A 55 9.32 -9.23 1.63
C VAL A 55 9.67 -10.70 1.38
N ILE A 56 8.66 -11.54 1.15
CA ILE A 56 8.82 -12.93 0.68
C ILE A 56 8.24 -13.07 -0.72
N THR A 57 8.84 -13.95 -1.53
CA THR A 57 8.35 -14.27 -2.88
C THR A 57 7.88 -15.71 -2.89
N ILE A 58 6.58 -15.94 -3.10
CA ILE A 58 5.93 -17.26 -3.02
C ILE A 58 5.63 -17.79 -4.42
N THR A 59 5.89 -19.08 -4.65
CA THR A 59 5.59 -19.76 -5.92
C THR A 59 4.09 -19.89 -6.16
N ARG A 60 3.63 -19.63 -7.40
CA ARG A 60 2.27 -20.02 -7.82
C ARG A 60 2.19 -21.54 -8.07
N PRO A 61 1.02 -22.17 -7.88
CA PRO A 61 -0.31 -21.59 -7.64
C PRO A 61 -0.66 -21.37 -6.17
N LYS A 62 0.22 -21.72 -5.22
CA LYS A 62 -0.11 -21.70 -3.78
C LYS A 62 -0.12 -20.29 -3.16
N ALA A 63 0.51 -19.31 -3.79
CA ALA A 63 0.64 -17.97 -3.23
C ALA A 63 -0.67 -17.28 -2.76
N PRO A 64 -1.81 -17.36 -3.47
CA PRO A 64 -3.09 -16.82 -3.00
C PRO A 64 -3.58 -17.43 -1.68
N LEU A 65 -3.15 -18.65 -1.34
CA LEU A 65 -3.52 -19.31 -0.08
C LEU A 65 -2.91 -18.62 1.14
N PHE A 66 -1.91 -17.75 0.95
CA PHE A 66 -1.18 -17.07 2.03
C PHE A 66 -1.50 -15.57 2.13
N VAL A 67 -2.36 -15.03 1.24
CA VAL A 67 -2.83 -13.63 1.33
C VAL A 67 -3.81 -13.49 2.49
N GLY A 68 -3.61 -12.51 3.37
CA GLY A 68 -4.52 -12.22 4.48
C GLY A 68 -4.53 -13.28 5.60
N LYS A 69 -3.74 -14.35 5.45
CA LYS A 69 -3.50 -15.34 6.50
C LYS A 69 -2.38 -14.90 7.42
N ARG A 70 -2.23 -15.63 8.52
CA ARG A 70 -1.07 -15.50 9.39
C ARG A 70 -0.12 -16.67 9.14
N LEU A 71 1.18 -16.40 9.09
CA LEU A 71 2.22 -17.41 8.97
C LEU A 71 2.80 -17.74 10.35
N SER A 72 3.02 -19.01 10.63
CA SER A 72 3.64 -19.49 11.87
C SER A 72 5.16 -19.46 11.77
N ALA A 73 5.83 -18.95 12.80
CA ALA A 73 7.28 -19.04 12.99
C ALA A 73 7.61 -18.68 14.46
N PHE A 74 8.70 -19.20 15.03
CA PHE A 74 9.14 -18.87 16.39
C PHE A 74 8.04 -19.04 17.45
N SER A 75 7.23 -20.09 17.34
CA SER A 75 6.08 -20.37 18.23
C SER A 75 5.01 -19.26 18.30
N THR A 76 4.97 -18.37 17.31
CA THR A 76 3.94 -17.33 17.16
C THR A 76 3.44 -17.26 15.72
N THR A 77 2.53 -16.32 15.45
CA THR A 77 1.98 -16.10 14.12
C THR A 77 2.18 -14.65 13.68
N PHE A 78 2.45 -14.44 12.40
CA PHE A 78 2.76 -13.14 11.81
C PHE A 78 1.75 -12.79 10.72
N ARG A 79 1.30 -11.53 10.68
CA ARG A 79 0.36 -11.06 9.68
C ARG A 79 1.02 -11.03 8.30
N THR A 80 0.32 -11.53 7.30
CA THR A 80 0.77 -11.49 5.90
C THR A 80 -0.16 -10.66 5.03
N GLU A 81 0.44 -9.85 4.16
CA GLU A 81 -0.28 -9.03 3.19
C GLU A 81 0.29 -9.20 1.78
N HIS A 82 -0.54 -8.96 0.77
CA HIS A 82 -0.02 -8.82 -0.59
C HIS A 82 0.83 -7.56 -0.68
N ARG A 83 2.02 -7.65 -1.29
CA ARG A 83 2.84 -6.47 -1.52
C ARG A 83 2.18 -5.64 -2.62
N LEU A 84 1.63 -4.49 -2.24
CA LEU A 84 1.14 -3.51 -3.21
C LEU A 84 2.34 -2.85 -3.89
N TRP A 85 2.31 -2.79 -5.22
CA TRP A 85 3.31 -2.07 -5.99
C TRP A 85 2.85 -0.62 -6.16
N PHE A 86 3.65 0.31 -5.66
CA PHE A 86 3.52 1.74 -5.89
C PHE A 86 4.90 2.38 -5.80
N ASN A 87 5.03 3.56 -6.38
CA ASN A 87 6.24 4.35 -6.40
C ASN A 87 5.91 5.83 -6.14
N ALA A 88 6.92 6.69 -6.16
CA ALA A 88 6.77 8.13 -5.96
C ALA A 88 5.83 8.81 -6.99
N PHE A 89 5.51 8.14 -8.11
CA PHE A 89 4.62 8.63 -9.17
C PHE A 89 3.23 7.98 -9.12
N THR A 90 2.99 7.07 -8.18
CA THR A 90 1.67 6.46 -8.03
C THR A 90 0.75 7.47 -7.35
N GLN A 91 -0.28 7.90 -8.07
CA GLN A 91 -1.27 8.83 -7.55
C GLN A 91 -2.40 8.11 -6.83
N CYS A 92 -2.73 8.59 -5.65
CA CYS A 92 -3.83 8.07 -4.86
C CYS A 92 -5.17 8.57 -5.40
N SER A 93 -6.09 7.67 -5.69
CA SER A 93 -7.44 8.01 -6.16
C SER A 93 -8.35 8.60 -5.07
N ASN A 94 -7.95 8.53 -3.79
CA ASN A 94 -8.72 9.08 -2.68
C ASN A 94 -8.33 10.54 -2.36
N CYS A 95 -7.04 10.81 -2.15
CA CYS A 95 -6.56 12.14 -1.78
C CYS A 95 -5.79 12.87 -2.90
N HIS A 96 -5.59 12.23 -4.06
CA HIS A 96 -4.89 12.79 -5.22
C HIS A 96 -3.40 13.13 -5.03
N HIS A 97 -2.82 12.87 -3.86
CA HIS A 97 -1.37 12.94 -3.64
C HIS A 97 -0.63 11.73 -4.21
N PHE A 98 0.66 11.91 -4.47
CA PHE A 98 1.54 10.87 -4.99
C PHE A 98 2.24 10.06 -3.88
N GLY A 99 2.81 8.91 -4.25
CA GLY A 99 3.73 8.16 -3.40
C GLY A 99 3.09 7.04 -2.56
N HIS A 100 1.78 6.79 -2.70
CA HIS A 100 1.12 5.70 -1.99
C HIS A 100 -0.05 5.10 -2.78
N ASN A 101 -0.42 3.87 -2.43
CA ASN A 101 -1.56 3.18 -3.03
C ASN A 101 -2.86 3.59 -2.32
N SER A 102 -3.94 3.80 -3.09
CA SER A 102 -5.26 4.19 -2.57
C SER A 102 -5.79 3.29 -1.45
N ASN A 103 -5.54 1.98 -1.53
CA ASN A 103 -6.01 1.02 -0.51
C ASN A 103 -5.33 1.19 0.86
N LYS A 104 -4.26 1.99 0.93
CA LYS A 104 -3.51 2.31 2.15
C LYS A 104 -3.56 3.80 2.48
N CYS A 105 -4.39 4.57 1.77
CA CYS A 105 -4.56 5.99 2.05
C CYS A 105 -5.24 6.18 3.41
N VAL A 106 -4.64 6.99 4.27
CA VAL A 106 -5.22 7.41 5.57
C VAL A 106 -5.68 8.87 5.56
N SER A 107 -5.38 9.60 4.49
CA SER A 107 -5.80 10.98 4.30
C SER A 107 -7.31 11.04 4.03
N PRO A 108 -7.99 12.14 4.42
CA PRO A 108 -9.36 12.39 4.01
C PRO A 108 -9.46 12.42 2.46
N SER A 109 -10.64 12.07 1.95
CA SER A 109 -10.90 12.19 0.51
C SER A 109 -10.75 13.64 0.07
N SER A 110 -10.11 13.85 -1.07
CA SER A 110 -9.98 15.15 -1.71
C SER A 110 -10.65 15.12 -3.07
N SER A 111 -11.11 16.28 -3.53
CA SER A 111 -11.73 16.42 -4.83
C SER A 111 -10.65 16.49 -5.90
N ARG A 112 -10.87 15.84 -7.03
CA ARG A 112 -9.97 15.94 -8.19
C ARG A 112 -9.87 17.37 -8.73
N TRP A 113 -10.92 18.16 -8.52
CA TRP A 113 -11.09 19.46 -9.14
C TRP A 113 -10.80 20.63 -8.20
N CYS A 114 -10.73 20.45 -6.89
CA CYS A 114 -10.45 21.53 -5.95
C CYS A 114 -9.66 21.03 -4.75
N THR A 115 -9.00 21.93 -4.04
CA THR A 115 -8.17 21.64 -2.87
C THR A 115 -8.95 21.30 -1.59
N LEU A 116 -10.28 21.28 -1.66
CA LEU A 116 -11.15 21.02 -0.51
C LEU A 116 -11.31 19.53 -0.19
N PRO A 117 -11.44 19.16 1.11
CA PRO A 117 -11.52 17.78 1.57
C PRO A 117 -12.94 17.21 1.42
N HIS A 118 -13.32 16.83 0.21
CA HIS A 118 -14.55 16.08 -0.08
C HIS A 118 -14.35 15.17 -1.28
N SER A 119 -15.21 14.16 -1.45
CA SER A 119 -15.09 13.25 -2.60
C SER A 119 -15.41 13.97 -3.90
N THR A 120 -14.77 13.57 -5.01
CA THR A 120 -15.05 14.17 -6.34
C THR A 120 -16.54 14.11 -6.71
N GLY A 121 -17.27 13.08 -6.28
CA GLY A 121 -18.72 12.95 -6.50
C GLY A 121 -19.56 13.93 -5.69
N ASP A 122 -19.06 14.41 -4.56
CA ASP A 122 -19.75 15.38 -3.71
C ASP A 122 -19.50 16.83 -4.11
N HIS A 123 -18.56 17.07 -5.03
CA HIS A 123 -18.23 18.41 -5.49
C HIS A 123 -19.45 19.10 -6.10
N SER A 124 -19.80 20.28 -5.58
CA SER A 124 -20.86 21.14 -6.08
C SER A 124 -20.29 22.45 -6.60
N CYS A 125 -20.82 22.93 -7.71
CA CYS A 125 -20.47 24.26 -8.22
C CYS A 125 -20.82 25.34 -7.17
N PRO A 126 -19.93 26.31 -6.89
CA PRO A 126 -20.21 27.38 -5.92
C PRO A 126 -21.25 28.39 -6.43
N THR A 127 -21.52 28.42 -7.74
CA THR A 127 -22.50 29.32 -8.34
C THR A 127 -23.91 28.86 -8.03
N SER A 128 -24.72 29.72 -7.38
CA SER A 128 -26.08 29.41 -6.94
C SER A 128 -27.06 29.04 -8.07
N THR A 129 -26.80 29.49 -9.30
CA THR A 129 -27.59 29.13 -10.49
C THR A 129 -27.19 27.79 -11.11
N CYS A 130 -26.07 27.19 -10.69
CA CYS A 130 -25.53 25.95 -11.21
C CYS A 130 -25.72 24.80 -10.20
N ARG A 131 -26.66 23.89 -10.49
CA ARG A 131 -26.96 22.72 -9.62
C ARG A 131 -26.16 21.46 -10.00
N LEU A 132 -25.07 21.61 -10.75
CA LEU A 132 -24.25 20.47 -11.18
C LEU A 132 -23.42 19.96 -9.99
N ARG A 133 -23.46 18.64 -9.80
CA ARG A 133 -22.73 17.92 -8.75
C ARG A 133 -21.93 16.77 -9.37
N GLY A 134 -20.74 16.52 -8.85
CA GLY A 134 -19.91 15.38 -9.26
C GLY A 134 -19.41 15.44 -10.69
N ARG A 135 -19.40 16.63 -11.33
CA ARG A 135 -18.89 16.85 -12.68
C ARG A 135 -18.42 18.29 -12.88
N PRO A 136 -17.43 18.54 -13.76
CA PRO A 136 -16.96 19.89 -14.06
C PRO A 136 -18.04 20.71 -14.78
N CYS A 137 -17.97 22.03 -14.64
CA CYS A 137 -18.84 22.99 -15.33
C CYS A 137 -18.04 24.25 -15.70
N SER A 138 -18.57 25.06 -16.61
CA SER A 138 -17.92 26.29 -17.09
C SER A 138 -17.73 27.38 -16.03
N HIS A 139 -18.43 27.29 -14.89
CA HIS A 139 -18.38 28.29 -13.83
C HIS A 139 -17.25 28.05 -12.81
N PHE A 140 -16.46 27.00 -13.01
CA PHE A 140 -15.46 26.57 -12.04
C PHE A 140 -14.13 26.27 -12.75
N THR A 141 -13.05 26.88 -12.27
CA THR A 141 -11.68 26.58 -12.70
C THR A 141 -11.07 25.56 -11.74
N PRO A 142 -10.61 24.40 -12.22
CA PRO A 142 -10.02 23.39 -11.35
C PRO A 142 -8.71 23.87 -10.72
N SER A 143 -8.44 23.38 -9.51
CA SER A 143 -7.21 23.63 -8.76
C SER A 143 -6.64 22.32 -8.23
N CYS A 144 -5.36 22.09 -8.50
CA CYS A 144 -4.65 20.86 -8.19
C CYS A 144 -4.20 20.81 -6.72
N VAL A 145 -4.48 19.72 -6.01
CA VAL A 145 -4.11 19.55 -4.59
C VAL A 145 -2.59 19.49 -4.35
N ASN A 146 -1.80 19.22 -5.38
CA ASN A 146 -0.34 19.06 -5.25
C ASN A 146 0.45 20.35 -5.53
N CYS A 147 -0.10 21.29 -6.31
CA CYS A 147 0.63 22.49 -6.77
C CYS A 147 -0.21 23.76 -6.83
N ASP A 148 -1.49 23.70 -6.45
CA ASP A 148 -2.47 24.80 -6.52
C ASP A 148 -2.69 25.39 -7.93
N GLY A 149 -2.13 24.78 -8.97
CA GLY A 149 -2.23 25.24 -10.36
C GLY A 149 -3.64 25.08 -10.96
N PRO A 150 -3.97 25.82 -12.04
CA PRO A 150 -5.32 25.89 -12.63
C PRO A 150 -5.63 24.66 -13.52
N HIS A 151 -5.49 23.47 -12.97
CA HIS A 151 -5.79 22.20 -13.63
C HIS A 151 -6.33 21.19 -12.62
N GLU A 152 -6.96 20.12 -13.11
CA GLU A 152 -7.39 19.03 -12.24
C GLU A 152 -6.18 18.22 -11.76
N SER A 153 -6.33 17.59 -10.59
CA SER A 153 -5.35 16.59 -10.15
C SER A 153 -5.36 15.43 -11.14
N HIS A 154 -4.18 14.91 -11.49
CA HIS A 154 -4.04 13.89 -12.52
C HIS A 154 -4.82 12.60 -12.20
#